data_AF-A0A327R665-F1
#
_entry.id   AF-A0A327R665-F1
#
_cell.length_a   1.000
_cell.length_b   1.000
_cell.length_c   1.000
_cell.angle_alpha   90.00
_cell.angle_beta   90.00
_cell.angle_gamma   90.00
#
_symmetry.space_group_name_H-M   'P 1'
#
loop_
_entity.id
_entity.type
_entity.pdbx_description
1 polymer ?
#
loop_
_entity_poly.entity_id
_entity_poly.type
_entity_poly.pdbx_seq_one_letter_code
_entity_poly.pdbx_strand_id
1 'polypeptide(L)'
;MENSGLKTRVLTEIENLISISCSKSKMSQKFQNLHVAILKKYYNAADVSIDYHRKRVIMDIVMDDSSYDPKKVNSSLPILRANLLFKNLKEFLSSSLDKDNVSIAFYARLIRAYENRNVTLTVV
;
A
#
# COMPACT_ATOMS: atom_id res chain seq x y z
N MET A 1 24.28 8.10 12.04
CA MET A 1 24.55 7.08 11.01
C MET A 1 23.69 5.82 11.14
N GLU A 2 23.20 5.46 12.33
CA GLU A 2 22.40 4.23 12.52
C GLU A 2 21.02 4.27 11.85
N ASN A 3 20.35 5.43 11.87
CA ASN A 3 19.00 5.58 11.30
C ASN A 3 18.95 5.45 9.77
N SER A 4 20.01 5.77 9.03
CA SER A 4 20.00 5.62 7.57
C SER A 4 20.06 4.15 7.14
N GLY A 5 20.84 3.32 7.85
CA GLY A 5 20.94 1.89 7.56
C GLY A 5 19.61 1.15 7.78
N LEU A 6 18.89 1.49 8.86
CA LEU A 6 17.58 0.90 9.14
C LEU A 6 16.54 1.27 8.07
N LYS A 7 16.47 2.54 7.65
CA LYS A 7 15.56 2.97 6.57
C LYS A 7 15.82 2.21 5.27
N THR A 8 17.08 2.10 4.88
CA THR A 8 17.47 1.35 3.68
C THR A 8 17.04 -0.10 3.76
N ARG A 9 17.26 -0.75 4.92
CA ARG A 9 16.84 -2.14 5.13
C ARG A 9 15.33 -2.32 4.95
N VAL A 10 14.53 -1.46 5.58
CA VAL A 10 13.06 -1.50 5.47
C VAL A 10 12.61 -1.32 4.01
N LEU A 11 13.21 -0.39 3.27
CA LEU A 11 12.92 -0.17 1.85
C LEU A 11 13.27 -1.40 0.99
N THR A 12 14.47 -1.95 1.15
CA THR A 12 14.88 -3.15 0.41
C THR A 12 13.95 -4.33 0.70
N GLU A 13 13.51 -4.48 1.94
CA GLU A 13 12.64 -5.57 2.36
C GLU A 13 11.22 -5.45 1.78
N ILE A 14 10.63 -4.26 1.78
CA ILE A 14 9.32 -4.04 1.15
C ILE A 14 9.40 -4.19 -0.38
N GLU A 15 10.48 -3.73 -1.02
CA GLU A 15 10.72 -3.93 -2.46
C GLU A 15 10.88 -5.43 -2.81
N ASN A 16 11.51 -6.20 -1.94
CA ASN A 16 11.61 -7.66 -2.08
C ASN A 16 10.23 -8.31 -1.96
N LEU A 17 9.38 -7.90 -1.00
CA LEU A 17 8.00 -8.40 -0.90
C LEU A 17 7.17 -8.07 -2.14
N ILE A 18 7.30 -6.86 -2.71
CA ILE A 18 6.68 -6.48 -3.98
C ILE A 18 7.19 -7.39 -5.12
N SER A 19 8.49 -7.66 -5.17
CA SER A 19 9.07 -8.52 -6.21
C SER A 19 8.58 -9.97 -6.12
N ILE A 20 8.50 -10.52 -4.90
CA ILE A 20 8.01 -11.87 -4.65
C ILE A 20 6.53 -11.96 -5.00
N SER A 21 5.72 -10.99 -4.62
CA SER A 21 4.27 -11.00 -4.86
C SER A 21 3.93 -10.88 -6.35
N CYS A 22 4.65 -10.02 -7.10
CA CYS A 22 4.42 -9.82 -8.53
C CYS A 22 4.93 -10.98 -9.42
N SER A 23 5.82 -11.84 -8.90
CA SER A 23 6.35 -12.99 -9.66
C SER A 23 5.52 -14.27 -9.50
N LYS A 24 4.49 -14.28 -8.63
CA LYS A 24 3.62 -15.44 -8.44
C LYS A 24 2.58 -15.54 -9.55
N SER A 25 2.36 -16.76 -10.05
CA SER A 25 1.32 -17.05 -11.04
C SER A 25 -0.09 -16.88 -10.50
N LYS A 26 -0.30 -17.13 -9.20
CA LYS A 26 -1.59 -16.95 -8.52
C LYS A 26 -1.47 -15.94 -7.38
N MET A 27 -2.29 -14.90 -7.45
CA MET A 27 -2.33 -13.84 -6.45
C MET A 27 -3.04 -14.32 -5.18
N SER A 28 -2.32 -14.34 -4.05
CA SER A 28 -2.91 -14.68 -2.75
C SER A 28 -3.57 -13.45 -2.11
N GLN A 29 -4.59 -13.64 -1.25
CA GLN A 29 -5.23 -12.53 -0.54
C GLN A 29 -4.23 -11.70 0.28
N LYS A 30 -3.22 -12.35 0.85
CA LYS A 30 -2.14 -11.68 1.59
C LYS A 30 -1.36 -10.68 0.73
N PHE A 31 -1.07 -11.04 -0.52
CA PHE A 31 -0.40 -10.14 -1.47
C PHE A 31 -1.34 -9.06 -2.00
N GLN A 32 -2.62 -9.37 -2.20
CA GLN A 32 -3.61 -8.34 -2.54
C GLN A 32 -3.69 -7.27 -1.45
N ASN A 33 -3.76 -7.69 -0.18
CA ASN A 33 -3.78 -6.78 0.96
C ASN A 33 -2.49 -5.95 1.05
N LEU A 34 -1.32 -6.55 0.77
CA LEU A 34 -0.04 -5.83 0.69
C LEU A 34 -0.10 -4.71 -0.37
N HIS A 35 -0.55 -5.04 -1.59
CA HIS A 35 -0.59 -4.07 -2.70
C HIS A 35 -1.59 -2.94 -2.41
N VAL A 36 -2.77 -3.30 -1.90
CA VAL A 36 -3.80 -2.34 -1.48
C VAL A 36 -3.28 -1.41 -0.40
N ALA A 37 -2.60 -1.94 0.63
CA ALA A 37 -2.06 -1.14 1.72
C ALA A 37 -1.00 -0.13 1.25
N ILE A 38 -0.11 -0.53 0.33
CA ILE A 38 0.88 0.38 -0.28
C ILE A 38 0.17 1.53 -1.01
N LEU A 39 -0.81 1.21 -1.87
CA LEU A 39 -1.51 2.21 -2.67
C LEU A 39 -2.40 3.12 -1.84
N LYS A 40 -3.08 2.59 -0.82
CA LYS A 40 -3.85 3.40 0.14
C LYS A 40 -2.96 4.42 0.85
N LYS A 41 -1.77 4.00 1.30
CA LYS A 41 -0.82 4.89 1.97
C LYS A 41 -0.28 5.98 1.03
N TYR A 42 0.10 5.63 -0.19
CA TYR A 42 0.72 6.55 -1.15
C TYR A 42 -0.29 7.57 -1.72
N TYR A 43 -1.46 7.10 -2.14
CA TYR A 43 -2.48 7.96 -2.76
C TYR A 43 -3.45 8.59 -1.75
N ASN A 44 -3.29 8.33 -0.44
CA ASN A 44 -4.26 8.71 0.58
C ASN A 44 -5.69 8.25 0.21
N ALA A 45 -5.82 6.97 -0.16
CA ALA A 45 -7.06 6.42 -0.67
C ALA A 45 -7.85 5.70 0.42
N ALA A 46 -9.15 6.01 0.51
CA ALA A 46 -10.09 5.32 1.38
C ALA A 46 -10.35 3.88 0.89
N ASP A 47 -10.44 3.69 -0.43
CA ASP A 47 -10.57 2.39 -1.06
C ASP A 47 -9.64 2.20 -2.27
N VAL A 48 -9.20 0.95 -2.49
CA VAL A 48 -8.36 0.55 -3.62
C VAL A 48 -8.79 -0.83 -4.09
N SER A 49 -9.11 -0.94 -5.37
CA SER A 49 -9.38 -2.21 -6.07
C SER A 49 -8.40 -2.40 -7.21
N ILE A 50 -7.76 -3.57 -7.29
CA ILE A 50 -6.77 -3.89 -8.31
C ILE A 50 -7.32 -5.00 -9.20
N ASP A 51 -7.44 -4.72 -10.49
CA ASP A 51 -7.77 -5.71 -11.51
C ASP A 51 -6.46 -6.10 -12.21
N TYR A 52 -5.86 -7.19 -11.71
CA TYR A 52 -4.58 -7.71 -12.19
C TYR A 52 -4.62 -8.18 -13.64
N HIS A 53 -5.79 -8.65 -14.11
CA HIS A 53 -5.97 -9.15 -15.47
C HIS A 53 -6.06 -8.00 -16.48
N ARG A 54 -6.85 -6.97 -16.16
CA ARG A 54 -7.00 -5.77 -17.02
C ARG A 54 -5.94 -4.70 -16.77
N LYS A 55 -5.02 -4.95 -15.84
CA LYS A 55 -3.92 -4.07 -15.44
C LYS A 55 -4.38 -2.65 -15.06
N ARG A 56 -5.37 -2.57 -14.18
CA ARG A 56 -5.91 -1.30 -13.70
C ARG A 56 -6.06 -1.27 -12.18
N VAL A 57 -5.93 -0.09 -11.61
CA VAL A 57 -6.20 0.21 -10.21
C VAL A 57 -7.29 1.27 -10.16
N ILE A 58 -8.34 0.98 -9.40
CA ILE A 58 -9.42 1.92 -9.15
C ILE A 58 -9.36 2.34 -7.68
N MET A 59 -9.38 3.65 -7.41
CA MET A 59 -9.15 4.20 -6.08
C MET A 59 -10.13 5.31 -5.75
N ASP A 60 -10.47 5.44 -4.47
CA ASP A 60 -11.21 6.57 -3.92
C ASP A 60 -10.25 7.42 -3.10
N ILE A 61 -9.69 8.44 -3.73
CA ILE A 61 -8.67 9.32 -3.15
C ILE A 61 -9.33 10.38 -2.28
N VAL A 62 -8.95 10.50 -1.02
CA VAL A 62 -9.45 11.54 -0.13
C VAL A 62 -8.81 12.88 -0.52
N MET A 63 -9.62 13.87 -0.84
CA MET A 63 -9.17 15.19 -1.29
C MET A 63 -8.91 16.17 -0.14
N ASP A 64 -9.50 15.93 1.02
CA ASP A 64 -9.39 16.78 2.20
C ASP A 64 -9.17 15.93 3.46
N ASP A 65 -7.93 15.89 3.92
CA ASP A 65 -7.52 15.14 5.11
C ASP A 65 -8.25 15.60 6.38
N SER A 66 -8.68 16.86 6.43
CA SER A 66 -9.40 17.39 7.61
C SER A 66 -10.79 16.78 7.77
N SER A 67 -11.33 16.21 6.70
CA SER A 67 -12.64 15.56 6.68
C SER A 67 -12.59 14.07 7.05
N TYR A 68 -11.39 13.47 7.14
CA TYR A 68 -11.20 12.05 7.45
C TYR A 68 -10.87 11.81 8.92
N ASP A 69 -11.79 11.17 9.66
CA ASP A 69 -11.53 10.65 11.01
C ASP A 69 -11.49 9.12 11.00
N PRO A 70 -10.31 8.47 11.18
CA PRO A 70 -10.20 7.01 11.20
C PRO A 70 -10.90 6.36 12.40
N LYS A 71 -11.36 7.14 13.38
CA LYS A 71 -12.08 6.64 14.56
C LYS A 71 -13.60 6.66 14.39
N LYS A 72 -14.12 7.13 13.25
CA LYS A 72 -15.56 7.29 13.00
C LYS A 72 -15.95 6.78 11.62
N VAL A 73 -17.23 6.49 11.47
CA VAL A 73 -17.82 6.24 10.15
C VAL A 73 -17.90 7.58 9.41
N ASN A 74 -17.09 7.75 8.38
CA ASN A 74 -17.08 8.96 7.55
C ASN A 74 -18.14 8.82 6.44
N SER A 75 -19.24 9.58 6.52
CA SER A 75 -20.37 9.47 5.57
C SER A 75 -20.24 10.35 4.32
N SER A 76 -19.40 11.38 4.36
CA SER A 76 -19.35 12.43 3.33
C SER A 76 -17.92 12.94 3.14
N LEU A 77 -17.01 12.03 2.81
CA LEU A 77 -15.64 12.38 2.43
C LEU A 77 -15.64 12.95 1.00
N PRO A 78 -15.01 14.10 0.75
CA PRO A 78 -14.71 14.56 -0.59
C PRO A 78 -13.68 13.61 -1.19
N ILE A 79 -14.14 12.78 -2.13
CA ILE A 79 -13.31 11.78 -2.80
C ILE A 79 -13.18 12.06 -4.30
N LEU A 80 -12.00 11.78 -4.84
CA LEU A 80 -11.75 11.68 -6.28
C LEU A 80 -11.68 10.20 -6.68
N ARG A 81 -12.61 9.75 -7.52
CA ARG A 81 -12.56 8.41 -8.12
C ARG A 81 -11.51 8.38 -9.23
N ALA A 82 -10.41 7.67 -9.01
CA ALA A 82 -9.35 7.47 -10.00
C ALA A 82 -9.41 6.06 -10.60
N ASN A 83 -9.11 5.94 -11.89
CA ASN A 83 -8.94 4.66 -12.59
C ASN A 83 -7.66 4.71 -13.42
N LEU A 84 -6.59 4.13 -12.88
CA LEU A 84 -5.24 4.20 -13.45
C LEU A 84 -4.88 2.87 -14.12
N LEU A 85 -4.27 2.94 -15.30
CA LEU A 85 -3.70 1.79 -15.99
C LEU A 85 -2.22 1.62 -15.61
N PHE A 86 -1.76 0.38 -15.46
CA PHE A 86 -0.34 0.07 -15.27
C PHE A 86 0.17 -0.90 -16.34
N LYS A 87 1.43 -0.75 -16.76
CA LYS A 87 2.07 -1.69 -17.69
C LYS A 87 2.71 -2.86 -16.95
N ASN A 88 3.45 -2.52 -15.89
CA ASN A 88 4.16 -3.43 -15.00
C ASN A 88 3.73 -3.15 -13.55
N LEU A 89 3.17 -4.16 -12.89
CA LEU A 89 2.68 -4.04 -11.52
C LEU A 89 3.81 -3.78 -10.51
N LYS A 90 4.96 -4.45 -10.67
CA LYS A 90 6.11 -4.29 -9.77
C LYS A 90 6.61 -2.85 -9.80
N GLU A 91 6.82 -2.31 -10.99
CA GLU A 91 7.27 -0.92 -11.16
C GLU A 91 6.25 0.07 -10.60
N PHE A 92 4.96 -0.13 -10.87
CA PHE A 92 3.88 0.72 -10.36
C PHE A 92 3.82 0.74 -8.82
N LEU A 93 3.95 -0.41 -8.18
CA LEU A 93 3.98 -0.50 -6.71
C LEU A 93 5.27 0.08 -6.13
N SER A 94 6.42 -0.20 -6.74
CA SER A 94 7.70 0.36 -6.30
C SER A 94 7.77 1.87 -6.43
N SER A 95 7.15 2.46 -7.47
CA SER A 95 7.04 3.91 -7.60
C SER A 95 6.09 4.54 -6.57
N SER A 96 5.27 3.73 -5.90
CA SER A 96 4.35 4.15 -4.85
C SER A 96 4.97 4.02 -3.44
N LEU A 97 6.30 4.01 -3.33
CA LEU A 97 7.01 3.93 -2.05
C LEU A 97 7.66 5.27 -1.68
N ASP A 98 7.07 5.98 -0.73
CA ASP A 98 7.67 7.18 -0.13
C ASP A 98 8.80 6.86 0.85
N LYS A 99 9.78 7.77 0.93
CA LYS A 99 11.01 7.60 1.72
C LYS A 99 11.02 8.39 3.04
N ASP A 100 9.93 9.06 3.37
CA ASP A 100 9.77 9.81 4.61
C ASP A 100 9.63 8.88 5.83
N ASN A 101 9.89 9.40 7.03
CA ASN A 101 9.89 8.60 8.26
C ASN A 101 8.54 7.93 8.56
N VAL A 102 7.43 8.58 8.22
CA VAL A 102 6.07 8.05 8.47
C VAL A 102 5.84 6.84 7.59
N SER A 103 6.23 6.93 6.32
CA SER A 103 6.12 5.85 5.35
C SER A 103 7.05 4.69 5.69
N ILE A 104 8.29 4.95 6.10
CA ILE A 104 9.21 3.89 6.57
C ILE A 104 8.62 3.15 7.78
N ALA A 105 8.09 3.86 8.77
CA ALA A 105 7.46 3.23 9.93
C ALA A 105 6.24 2.39 9.54
N PHE A 106 5.45 2.86 8.57
CA PHE A 106 4.34 2.11 8.00
C PHE A 106 4.81 0.80 7.33
N TYR A 107 5.83 0.84 6.47
CA TYR A 107 6.35 -0.36 5.81
C TYR A 107 6.94 -1.36 6.80
N ALA A 108 7.64 -0.90 7.83
CA ALA A 108 8.15 -1.78 8.89
C ALA A 108 7.02 -2.55 9.59
N ARG A 109 5.88 -1.90 9.86
CA ARG A 109 4.68 -2.57 10.39
C ARG A 109 4.08 -3.56 9.39
N LEU A 110 4.03 -3.19 8.12
CA LEU A 110 3.49 -4.02 7.05
C LEU A 110 4.32 -5.30 6.84
N ILE A 111 5.66 -5.19 6.84
CA ILE A 111 6.60 -6.31 6.82
C ILE A 111 6.36 -7.21 8.02
N ARG A 112 6.33 -6.65 9.24
CA ARG A 112 6.12 -7.45 10.46
C ARG A 112 4.79 -8.21 10.46
N ALA A 113 3.71 -7.57 10.00
CA ALA A 113 2.41 -8.21 9.87
C ALA A 113 2.41 -9.29 8.77
N TYR A 114 3.26 -9.14 7.76
CA TYR A 114 3.49 -10.19 6.77
C TYR A 114 4.27 -11.38 7.36
N GLU A 115 5.30 -11.15 8.17
CA GLU A 115 6.10 -12.21 8.78
C GLU A 115 5.37 -12.97 9.88
N ASN A 116 4.62 -12.25 10.72
CA ASN A 116 3.82 -12.84 11.78
C ASN A 116 2.55 -13.45 11.20
N ARG A 117 2.48 -14.78 11.15
CA ARG A 117 1.34 -15.58 10.67
C ARG A 117 -0.01 -15.32 11.40
N ASN A 118 -0.05 -14.44 12.41
CA ASN A 118 -1.20 -14.20 13.30
C ASN A 118 -1.66 -12.72 13.38
N VAL A 119 -1.18 -11.80 12.53
CA VAL A 119 -1.67 -10.41 12.55
C VAL A 119 -2.58 -10.18 11.35
N THR A 120 -3.89 -10.04 11.61
CA THR A 120 -4.84 -9.55 10.61
C THR A 120 -4.41 -8.16 10.16
N LEU A 121 -4.10 -8.02 8.87
CA LEU A 121 -3.88 -6.72 8.24
C LEU A 121 -5.23 -5.98 8.18
N THR A 122 -5.65 -5.39 9.30
CA THR A 122 -6.69 -4.35 9.28
C THR A 122 -6.02 -3.07 8.82
N VAL A 123 -6.32 -2.68 7.59
CA VAL A 123 -6.02 -1.33 7.11
C VAL A 123 -6.98 -0.40 7.85
N VAL A 124 -6.44 0.41 8.76
CA VAL A 124 -7.15 1.50 9.45
C VAL A 124 -6.98 2.77 8.64
#